data_AF-A0A960XKV8-F1
#
_entry.id   AF-A0A960XKV8-F1
#
_cell.length_a   1.000
_cell.length_b   1.000
_cell.length_c   1.000
_cell.angle_alpha   90.00
_cell.angle_beta   90.00
_cell.angle_gamma   90.00
#
_symmetry.space_group_name_H-M   'P 1'
#
loop_
_entity.id
_entity.type
_entity.pdbx_description
1 polymer ?
#
loop_
_entity_poly.entity_id
_entity_poly.type
_entity_poly.pdbx_seq_one_letter_code
_entity_poly.pdbx_strand_id
1 'polypeptide(L)'
;MDGSQEGRSMGFTVAVGSSGKPAGVGGKIFLTLFLLVFLGMGLLFTGFLVREVVRSAKTRFWPAIPCVVLESGVVEHTDDRDNNSPYLCSVQYRYEWQGRSYTSSQVSLQTPAFSDYGKAAALAGRFPSDREAICHVNPRQPDQSVLQHGSLWVALVVFFPLIFVAIGAGGIYFTWRRGSSAKTAAVSSKTAASLLKGRQGVGCLVGFFAIFFLAGSGFLYGMFLRPLHGVWRSRDWVQTPCVIEASRVEVHSGDDGSTYKVAVLYAYEFNGQPHKSSRYQFFDYSSSGRSAKERVIRDYPVGKRTVCLVNPDDPTQAVLSRGVPPDIWFVLLPLVFVAVGLGGMIFALRHGRREADKVGLLRNPDRGRGSPGPLGRPAISPAVPTEEGPVVLKPSSTPLKGFIGSVFIAAFWNGIVSVFLVHVVDEWSRGRHPWFLTLFLTPFVLVGVSLLGMVVVMFLKLFNPRVRLMISSATPVLGGELQLGWVFTGAVSRLRELTISLEAREEARYRRGTSTYTDKETFFQARLVKTHDRGEIRVGKCLAVLPADLVPSLDAPNNKIIWWLKVHGDIARWPDVADEFPLTVLPLPMNSTDDSGDA
;
A
#
# COMPACT_ATOMS: atom_id res chain seq x y z
N MET A 1 15.46 -61.65 40.06
CA MET A 1 16.75 -61.28 39.43
C MET A 1 16.48 -60.07 38.58
N ASP A 2 16.91 -58.95 39.12
CA ASP A 2 16.69 -57.59 38.65
C ASP A 2 17.74 -57.26 37.59
N GLY A 3 17.34 -56.66 36.48
CA GLY A 3 18.20 -56.36 35.32
C GLY A 3 18.06 -54.90 34.95
N SER A 4 18.92 -54.08 35.54
CA SER A 4 18.94 -52.62 35.43
C SER A 4 19.17 -52.14 34.00
N GLN A 5 18.34 -51.20 33.56
CA GLN A 5 18.69 -50.32 32.43
C GLN A 5 19.49 -49.13 32.97
N GLU A 6 20.75 -49.02 32.55
CA GLU A 6 21.62 -47.89 32.82
C GLU A 6 21.08 -46.61 32.14
N GLY A 7 20.55 -45.70 32.95
CA GLY A 7 20.26 -44.33 32.55
C GLY A 7 21.56 -43.57 32.31
N ARG A 8 21.90 -43.33 31.05
CA ARG A 8 23.09 -42.57 30.66
C ARG A 8 22.82 -41.07 30.83
N SER A 9 23.19 -40.50 31.97
CA SER A 9 23.19 -39.04 32.19
C SER A 9 24.24 -38.38 31.29
N MET A 10 23.82 -37.65 30.26
CA MET A 10 24.73 -36.85 29.44
C MET A 10 24.96 -35.48 30.09
N GLY A 11 26.20 -35.23 30.52
CA GLY A 11 26.65 -33.91 30.97
C GLY A 11 26.66 -32.90 29.83
N PHE A 12 26.13 -31.72 30.09
CA PHE A 12 26.03 -30.62 29.14
C PHE A 12 27.39 -29.94 28.93
N THR A 13 27.86 -29.86 27.69
CA THR A 13 28.95 -28.95 27.29
C THR A 13 28.32 -27.67 26.73
N VAL A 14 28.61 -26.55 27.40
CA VAL A 14 28.10 -25.22 27.06
C VAL A 14 28.83 -24.69 25.82
N ALA A 15 28.10 -24.52 24.72
CA ALA A 15 28.55 -23.74 23.58
C ALA A 15 27.62 -22.53 23.40
N VAL A 16 28.07 -21.35 23.84
CA VAL A 16 27.37 -20.07 23.63
C VAL A 16 27.56 -19.67 22.16
N GLY A 17 26.60 -20.03 21.32
CA GLY A 17 26.57 -19.63 19.91
C GLY A 17 25.60 -18.47 19.67
N SER A 18 26.11 -17.28 19.38
CA SER A 18 25.28 -16.14 18.97
C SER A 18 24.83 -16.33 17.50
N SER A 19 23.58 -16.72 17.28
CA SER A 19 23.01 -16.87 15.93
C SER A 19 21.99 -15.77 15.62
N GLY A 20 22.50 -14.57 15.36
CA GLY A 20 21.77 -13.51 14.68
C GLY A 20 22.72 -12.81 13.72
N LYS A 21 22.96 -13.40 12.54
CA LYS A 21 23.86 -12.77 11.55
C LYS A 21 23.25 -11.43 11.13
N PRO A 22 23.89 -10.27 11.41
CA PRO A 22 23.47 -9.00 10.84
C PRO A 22 23.53 -9.12 9.31
N ALA A 23 22.65 -8.40 8.59
CA ALA A 23 22.71 -8.34 7.14
C ALA A 23 24.16 -8.05 6.71
N GLY A 24 24.78 -9.00 6.01
CA GLY A 24 26.17 -8.91 5.57
C GLY A 24 26.38 -7.64 4.75
N VAL A 25 27.62 -7.19 4.64
CA VAL A 25 27.98 -5.97 3.89
C VAL A 25 27.38 -5.99 2.47
N GLY A 26 27.35 -7.17 1.82
CA GLY A 26 26.68 -7.36 0.53
C GLY A 26 25.16 -7.05 0.54
N GLY A 27 24.44 -7.41 1.60
CA GLY A 27 23.02 -7.08 1.73
C GLY A 27 22.76 -5.58 1.92
N LYS A 28 23.66 -4.88 2.63
CA LYS A 28 23.61 -3.42 2.76
C LYS A 28 23.90 -2.73 1.44
N ILE A 29 24.88 -3.22 0.67
CA ILE A 29 25.21 -2.70 -0.67
C ILE A 29 24.02 -2.88 -1.61
N PHE A 30 23.43 -4.08 -1.66
CA PHE A 30 22.25 -4.34 -2.49
C PHE A 30 21.08 -3.42 -2.14
N LEU A 31 20.76 -3.29 -0.84
CA LEU A 31 19.67 -2.42 -0.39
C LEU A 31 19.96 -0.95 -0.71
N THR A 32 21.21 -0.51 -0.62
CA THR A 32 21.62 0.86 -0.99
C THR A 32 21.46 1.11 -2.48
N LEU A 33 21.91 0.18 -3.33
CA LEU A 33 21.73 0.27 -4.78
C LEU A 33 20.25 0.31 -5.16
N PHE A 34 19.43 -0.54 -4.53
CA PHE A 34 17.98 -0.52 -4.72
C PHE A 34 17.37 0.84 -4.34
N LEU A 35 17.72 1.39 -3.17
CA LEU A 35 17.18 2.67 -2.69
C LEU A 35 17.70 3.89 -3.47
N LEU A 36 18.88 3.80 -4.08
CA LEU A 36 19.42 4.84 -4.96
C LEU A 36 18.55 5.03 -6.21
N VAL A 37 17.93 3.96 -6.72
CA VAL A 37 16.96 4.07 -7.84
C VAL A 37 15.77 4.95 -7.42
N PHE A 38 15.22 4.74 -6.22
CA PHE A 38 14.11 5.55 -5.70
C PHE A 38 14.51 7.01 -5.48
N LEU A 39 15.71 7.24 -4.93
CA LEU A 39 16.22 8.58 -4.68
C LEU A 39 16.47 9.34 -5.99
N GLY A 40 17.25 8.75 -6.91
CA GLY A 40 17.58 9.37 -8.19
C GLY A 40 16.34 9.66 -9.01
N MET A 41 15.39 8.71 -9.04
CA MET A 41 14.14 8.88 -9.76
C MET A 41 13.24 9.95 -9.15
N GLY A 42 13.06 9.92 -7.83
CA GLY A 42 12.28 10.93 -7.12
C GLY A 42 12.83 12.34 -7.35
N LEU A 43 14.16 12.51 -7.34
CA LEU A 43 14.80 13.80 -7.61
C LEU A 43 14.59 14.26 -9.06
N LEU A 44 14.74 13.36 -10.04
CA LEU A 44 14.53 13.68 -11.44
C LEU A 44 13.10 14.14 -11.72
N PHE A 45 12.09 13.38 -11.28
CA PHE A 45 10.67 13.76 -11.44
C PHE A 45 10.34 15.07 -10.74
N THR A 46 10.85 15.26 -9.52
CA THR A 46 10.71 16.52 -8.78
C THR A 46 11.29 17.68 -9.59
N GLY A 47 12.48 17.51 -10.18
CA GLY A 47 13.12 18.53 -11.01
C GLY A 47 12.31 18.93 -12.23
N PHE A 48 11.79 17.95 -13.00
CA PHE A 48 10.94 18.22 -14.16
C PHE A 48 9.64 18.95 -13.79
N LEU A 49 8.94 18.49 -12.75
CA LEU A 49 7.70 19.13 -12.31
C LEU A 49 7.93 20.53 -11.76
N VAL A 50 8.96 20.72 -10.92
CA VAL A 50 9.32 22.04 -10.40
C VAL A 50 9.68 22.99 -11.54
N ARG A 51 10.39 22.51 -12.57
CA ARG A 51 10.72 23.33 -13.74
C ARG A 51 9.46 23.87 -14.42
N GLU A 52 8.46 23.04 -14.68
CA GLU A 52 7.22 23.49 -15.34
C GLU A 52 6.32 24.33 -14.44
N VAL A 53 6.27 24.04 -13.14
CA VAL A 53 5.59 24.89 -12.16
C VAL A 53 6.24 26.27 -12.13
N VAL A 54 7.58 26.35 -12.13
CA VAL A 54 8.31 27.62 -12.14
C VAL A 54 8.07 28.38 -13.44
N ARG A 55 8.08 27.72 -14.60
CA ARG A 55 7.74 28.38 -15.88
C ARG A 55 6.32 28.94 -15.87
N SER A 56 5.34 28.16 -15.42
CA SER A 56 3.96 28.61 -15.28
C SER A 56 3.79 29.73 -14.25
N ALA A 57 4.52 29.70 -13.14
CA ALA A 57 4.48 30.75 -12.13
C ALA A 57 5.09 32.07 -12.65
N LYS A 58 6.17 32.02 -13.44
CA LYS A 58 6.82 33.20 -14.01
C LYS A 58 5.90 34.06 -14.86
N THR A 59 4.90 33.47 -15.53
CA THR A 59 3.91 34.22 -16.33
C THR A 59 3.14 35.25 -15.51
N ARG A 60 3.00 35.07 -14.18
CA ARG A 60 2.30 36.01 -13.30
C ARG A 60 3.05 37.33 -13.07
N PHE A 61 4.34 37.34 -13.37
CA PHE A 61 5.19 38.52 -13.29
C PHE A 61 5.40 39.18 -14.66
N TRP A 62 4.77 38.66 -15.71
CA TRP A 62 4.82 39.26 -17.04
C TRP A 62 3.93 40.50 -17.06
N PRO A 63 4.42 41.64 -17.58
CA PRO A 63 3.65 42.87 -17.69
C PRO A 63 2.33 42.66 -18.43
N ALA A 64 1.26 43.17 -17.83
CA ALA A 64 -0.07 43.18 -18.40
C ALA A 64 -0.22 44.37 -19.34
N ILE A 65 -0.56 44.12 -20.60
CA ILE A 65 -0.78 45.16 -21.62
C ILE A 65 -2.08 44.90 -22.38
N PRO A 66 -2.72 45.96 -22.93
CA PRO A 66 -3.86 45.79 -23.81
C PRO A 66 -3.44 45.05 -25.10
N CYS A 67 -4.31 44.17 -25.57
CA CYS A 67 -4.19 43.47 -26.84
C CYS A 67 -5.55 43.37 -27.52
N VAL A 68 -5.55 43.21 -28.84
CA VAL A 68 -6.78 43.09 -29.63
C VAL A 68 -6.88 41.65 -30.11
N VAL A 69 -7.99 40.99 -29.77
CA VAL A 69 -8.30 39.65 -30.25
C VAL A 69 -8.71 39.75 -31.71
N LEU A 70 -7.95 39.12 -32.61
CA LEU A 70 -8.21 39.10 -34.05
C LEU A 70 -9.19 38.00 -34.42
N GLU A 71 -8.99 36.81 -33.86
CA GLU A 71 -9.78 35.62 -34.16
C GLU A 71 -9.92 34.78 -32.90
N SER A 72 -11.10 34.22 -32.67
CA SER A 72 -11.35 33.32 -31.55
C SER A 72 -12.33 32.23 -31.95
N GLY A 73 -11.97 30.99 -31.68
CA GLY A 73 -12.79 29.85 -32.06
C GLY A 73 -12.23 28.52 -31.56
N VAL A 74 -12.84 27.45 -32.06
CA VAL A 74 -12.43 26.08 -31.77
C VAL A 74 -11.89 25.46 -33.05
N VAL A 75 -10.68 24.93 -33.00
CA VAL A 75 -10.07 24.18 -34.10
C VAL A 75 -9.99 22.70 -33.72
N GLU A 76 -10.26 21.82 -34.68
CA GLU A 76 -10.05 20.38 -34.54
C GLU A 76 -8.60 20.07 -34.95
N HIS A 77 -7.81 19.52 -34.04
CA HIS A 77 -6.43 19.12 -34.30
C HIS A 77 -6.39 17.60 -34.52
N THR A 78 -6.12 17.19 -35.75
CA THR A 78 -5.96 15.80 -36.15
C THR A 78 -4.50 15.36 -35.98
N ASP A 79 -4.01 15.28 -34.73
CA ASP A 79 -2.77 14.54 -34.45
C ASP A 79 -3.13 13.08 -34.18
N ASP A 80 -2.61 12.16 -34.99
CA ASP A 80 -2.87 10.71 -34.86
C ASP A 80 -2.41 10.12 -33.51
N ARG A 81 -1.62 10.86 -32.71
CA ARG A 81 -1.04 10.39 -31.45
C ARG A 81 -1.88 10.66 -30.20
N ASP A 82 -2.83 11.62 -30.22
CA ASP A 82 -3.66 11.94 -29.03
C ASP A 82 -5.10 12.33 -29.42
N ASN A 83 -5.84 11.34 -29.92
CA ASN A 83 -7.22 11.49 -30.40
C ASN A 83 -8.26 11.70 -29.27
N ASN A 84 -7.85 11.72 -27.99
CA ASN A 84 -8.81 11.81 -26.88
C ASN A 84 -9.29 13.25 -26.63
N SER A 85 -8.55 14.25 -27.13
CA SER A 85 -8.86 15.68 -26.94
C SER A 85 -8.69 16.46 -28.25
N PRO A 86 -9.56 16.22 -29.25
CA PRO A 86 -9.37 16.78 -30.60
C PRO A 86 -9.64 18.29 -30.68
N TYR A 87 -10.27 18.91 -29.69
CA TYR A 87 -10.68 20.31 -29.76
C TYR A 87 -9.69 21.22 -29.02
N LEU A 88 -9.12 22.17 -29.74
CA LEU A 88 -8.27 23.24 -29.19
C LEU A 88 -9.01 24.57 -29.22
N CYS A 89 -8.90 25.34 -28.13
CA CYS A 89 -9.27 26.75 -28.14
C CYS A 89 -8.18 27.53 -28.88
N SER A 90 -8.51 28.10 -30.04
CA SER A 90 -7.61 28.92 -30.85
C SER A 90 -8.02 30.38 -30.70
N VAL A 91 -7.13 31.19 -30.15
CA VAL A 91 -7.35 32.63 -30.00
C VAL A 91 -6.13 33.35 -30.55
N GLN A 92 -6.25 34.03 -31.68
CA GLN A 92 -5.20 34.89 -32.23
C GLN A 92 -5.42 36.32 -31.77
N TYR A 93 -4.36 36.95 -31.27
CA TYR A 93 -4.41 38.33 -30.81
C TYR A 93 -3.13 39.08 -31.17
N ARG A 94 -3.27 40.39 -31.37
CA ARG A 94 -2.17 41.32 -31.64
C ARG A 94 -1.95 42.23 -30.44
N TYR A 95 -0.70 42.51 -30.15
CA TYR A 95 -0.29 43.45 -29.10
C TYR A 95 0.94 44.24 -29.54
N GLU A 96 1.16 45.36 -28.86
CA GLU A 96 2.32 46.22 -29.09
C GLU A 96 3.26 46.16 -27.89
N TRP A 97 4.55 45.95 -28.16
CA TRP A 97 5.59 45.95 -27.15
C TRP A 97 6.74 46.84 -27.61
N GLN A 98 7.00 47.93 -26.88
CA GLN A 98 8.07 48.90 -27.16
C GLN A 98 8.06 49.44 -28.60
N GLY A 99 6.89 49.81 -29.14
CA GLY A 99 6.76 50.35 -30.49
C GLY A 99 6.74 49.31 -31.62
N ARG A 100 6.80 48.01 -31.29
CA ARG A 100 6.75 46.91 -32.27
C ARG A 100 5.51 46.06 -32.06
N SER A 101 4.79 45.77 -33.15
CA SER A 101 3.63 44.88 -33.14
C SER A 101 4.06 43.41 -33.15
N TYR A 102 3.40 42.60 -32.32
CA TYR A 102 3.55 41.15 -32.22
C TYR A 102 2.18 40.49 -32.33
N THR A 103 2.17 39.23 -32.77
CA THR A 103 0.96 38.40 -32.83
C THR A 103 1.25 37.08 -32.10
N SER A 104 0.29 36.60 -31.31
CA SER A 104 0.39 35.34 -30.59
C SER A 104 -0.95 34.60 -30.65
N SER A 105 -0.90 33.28 -30.45
CA SER A 105 -2.06 32.41 -30.33
C SER A 105 -2.15 31.69 -28.98
N GLN A 106 -1.27 32.01 -28.04
CA GLN A 106 -1.17 31.29 -26.77
C GLN A 106 -2.17 31.81 -25.74
N VAL A 107 -3.20 31.02 -25.44
CA VAL A 107 -4.12 31.31 -24.33
C VAL A 107 -3.40 31.13 -22.97
N SER A 108 -2.60 30.07 -22.84
CA SER A 108 -1.66 29.83 -21.73
C SER A 108 -0.42 29.09 -22.24
N LEU A 109 0.66 29.04 -21.44
CA LEU A 109 1.92 28.36 -21.82
C LEU A 109 1.72 26.92 -22.32
N GLN A 110 0.73 26.23 -21.76
CA GLN A 110 0.16 25.02 -22.32
C GLN A 110 -1.33 25.27 -22.46
N THR A 111 -1.81 25.45 -23.68
CA THR A 111 -3.24 25.59 -23.94
C THR A 111 -3.86 24.20 -23.84
N PRO A 112 -4.84 23.99 -22.95
CA PRO A 112 -5.42 22.67 -22.76
C PRO A 112 -6.18 22.22 -24.02
N ALA A 113 -6.01 20.96 -24.39
CA ALA A 113 -6.87 20.29 -25.34
C ALA A 113 -8.12 19.75 -24.65
N PHE A 114 -9.24 19.70 -25.37
CA PHE A 114 -10.53 19.29 -24.83
C PHE A 114 -11.11 18.11 -25.62
N SER A 115 -11.65 17.15 -24.89
CA SER A 115 -12.49 16.08 -25.45
C SER A 115 -13.91 16.53 -25.81
N ASP A 116 -14.33 17.68 -25.29
CA ASP A 116 -15.68 18.23 -25.41
C ASP A 116 -15.61 19.59 -26.10
N TYR A 117 -16.24 19.69 -27.28
CA TYR A 117 -16.29 20.92 -28.07
C TYR A 117 -16.86 22.10 -27.27
N GLY A 118 -17.93 21.88 -26.50
CA GLY A 118 -18.60 22.92 -25.74
C GLY A 118 -17.69 23.57 -24.71
N LYS A 119 -16.76 22.79 -24.12
CA LYS A 119 -15.74 23.36 -23.20
C LYS A 119 -14.71 24.22 -23.92
N ALA A 120 -14.26 23.80 -25.11
CA ALA A 120 -13.37 24.60 -25.92
C ALA A 120 -14.06 25.90 -26.37
N ALA A 121 -15.31 25.81 -26.80
CA ALA A 121 -16.13 26.95 -27.20
C ALA A 121 -16.40 27.91 -26.03
N ALA A 122 -16.68 27.39 -24.84
CA ALA A 122 -16.85 28.21 -23.64
C ALA A 122 -15.56 28.95 -23.24
N LEU A 123 -14.38 28.36 -23.48
CA LEU A 123 -13.11 29.04 -23.27
C LEU A 123 -12.86 30.11 -24.35
N ALA A 124 -13.12 29.80 -25.62
CA ALA A 124 -13.00 30.74 -26.74
C ALA A 124 -13.95 31.95 -26.56
N GLY A 125 -15.17 31.72 -26.10
CA GLY A 125 -16.18 32.76 -25.82
C GLY A 125 -15.78 33.76 -24.74
N ARG A 126 -14.74 33.48 -23.92
CA ARG A 126 -14.17 34.46 -22.99
C ARG A 126 -13.33 35.54 -23.69
N PHE A 127 -12.89 35.25 -24.91
CA PHE A 127 -12.05 36.11 -25.73
C PHE A 127 -12.76 36.35 -27.08
N PRO A 128 -13.86 37.12 -27.12
CA PRO A 128 -14.56 37.41 -28.38
C PRO A 128 -13.64 38.15 -29.36
N SER A 129 -13.83 37.91 -30.67
CA SER A 129 -13.10 38.64 -31.72
C SER A 129 -13.41 40.14 -31.69
N ASP A 130 -12.47 40.93 -32.18
CA ASP A 130 -12.53 42.41 -32.28
C ASP A 130 -12.74 43.12 -30.94
N ARG A 131 -12.39 42.46 -29.83
CA ARG A 131 -12.43 43.02 -28.48
C ARG A 131 -11.04 43.18 -27.92
N GLU A 132 -10.88 44.24 -27.12
CA GLU A 132 -9.70 44.42 -26.30
C GLU A 132 -9.70 43.42 -25.14
N ALA A 133 -8.55 42.78 -24.94
CA ALA A 133 -8.27 41.89 -23.83
C ALA A 133 -6.93 42.31 -23.19
N ILE A 134 -6.62 41.74 -22.03
CA ILE A 134 -5.32 41.90 -21.39
C ILE A 134 -4.47 40.67 -21.72
N CYS A 135 -3.30 40.89 -22.30
CA CYS A 135 -2.28 39.85 -22.45
C CYS A 135 -1.08 40.16 -21.56
N HIS A 136 -0.40 39.09 -21.16
CA HIS A 136 0.81 39.15 -20.37
C HIS A 136 1.99 38.81 -21.27
N VAL A 137 2.92 39.75 -21.45
CA VAL A 137 4.06 39.59 -22.38
C VAL A 137 5.34 39.28 -21.62
N ASN A 138 6.11 38.31 -22.10
CA ASN A 138 7.41 38.00 -21.54
C ASN A 138 8.41 39.14 -21.89
N PRO A 139 8.89 39.92 -20.90
CA PRO A 139 9.74 41.08 -21.19
C PRO A 139 11.13 40.69 -21.71
N ARG A 140 11.55 39.43 -21.55
CA ARG A 140 12.83 38.91 -22.05
C ARG A 140 12.72 38.30 -23.46
N GLN A 141 11.51 37.88 -23.85
CA GLN A 141 11.20 37.25 -25.14
C GLN A 141 9.81 37.72 -25.58
N PRO A 142 9.68 38.93 -26.17
CA PRO A 142 8.38 39.54 -26.45
C PRO A 142 7.50 38.79 -27.45
N ASP A 143 8.04 37.81 -28.17
CA ASP A 143 7.32 36.84 -28.99
C ASP A 143 6.46 35.86 -28.17
N GLN A 144 6.73 35.73 -26.86
CA GLN A 144 5.92 34.96 -25.93
C GLN A 144 4.97 35.87 -25.17
N SER A 145 3.68 35.53 -25.22
CA SER A 145 2.64 36.15 -24.41
C SER A 145 1.56 35.14 -24.07
N VAL A 146 0.79 35.42 -23.02
CA VAL A 146 -0.35 34.58 -22.63
C VAL A 146 -1.55 35.45 -22.25
N LEU A 147 -2.77 34.98 -22.55
CA LEU A 147 -4.02 35.64 -22.14
C LEU A 147 -4.44 35.30 -20.71
N GLN A 148 -4.09 34.12 -20.21
CA GLN A 148 -4.41 33.70 -18.85
C GLN A 148 -3.29 32.84 -18.22
N HIS A 149 -3.25 32.85 -16.89
CA HIS A 149 -2.28 32.10 -16.12
C HIS A 149 -2.72 30.64 -15.90
N GLY A 150 -1.78 29.70 -16.06
CA GLY A 150 -2.01 28.29 -15.71
C GLY A 150 -2.27 28.09 -14.20
N SER A 151 -2.97 27.01 -13.84
CA SER A 151 -3.30 26.68 -12.45
C SER A 151 -2.07 26.32 -11.62
N LEU A 152 -1.93 26.90 -10.43
CA LEU A 152 -0.86 26.56 -9.47
C LEU A 152 -1.13 25.27 -8.70
N TRP A 153 -2.34 24.69 -8.79
CA TRP A 153 -2.64 23.41 -8.14
C TRP A 153 -1.74 22.27 -8.62
N VAL A 154 -1.21 22.36 -9.84
CA VAL A 154 -0.21 21.42 -10.38
C VAL A 154 1.05 21.36 -9.50
N ALA A 155 1.37 22.43 -8.76
CA ALA A 155 2.48 22.43 -7.81
C ALA A 155 2.32 21.40 -6.68
N LEU A 156 1.09 21.05 -6.29
CA LEU A 156 0.87 20.02 -5.27
C LEU A 156 1.28 18.62 -5.75
N VAL A 157 1.31 18.38 -7.06
CA VAL A 157 1.74 17.10 -7.63
C VAL A 157 3.22 16.84 -7.32
N VAL A 158 4.03 17.89 -7.07
CA VAL A 158 5.44 17.78 -6.68
C VAL A 158 5.64 17.00 -5.37
N PHE A 159 4.64 16.94 -4.49
CA PHE A 159 4.74 16.16 -3.24
C PHE A 159 4.78 14.65 -3.48
N PHE A 160 4.23 14.15 -4.58
CA PHE A 160 4.22 12.73 -4.90
C PHE A 160 5.64 12.15 -5.10
N PRO A 161 6.49 12.68 -6.00
CA PRO A 161 7.86 12.17 -6.16
C PRO A 161 8.73 12.39 -4.91
N LEU A 162 8.43 13.39 -4.07
CA LEU A 162 9.14 13.61 -2.81
C LEU A 162 8.99 12.45 -1.81
N ILE A 163 7.92 11.66 -1.89
CA ILE A 163 7.77 10.43 -1.09
C ILE A 163 8.88 9.43 -1.45
N PHE A 164 9.19 9.28 -2.74
CA PHE A 164 10.25 8.38 -3.22
C PHE A 164 11.63 8.89 -2.82
N VAL A 165 11.84 10.21 -2.86
CA VAL A 165 13.06 10.84 -2.31
C VAL A 165 13.22 10.52 -0.83
N ALA A 166 12.15 10.67 -0.04
CA ALA A 166 12.18 10.38 1.39
C ALA A 166 12.44 8.89 1.68
N ILE A 167 11.83 7.98 0.92
CA ILE A 167 12.08 6.53 1.04
C ILE A 167 13.52 6.20 0.67
N GLY A 168 14.02 6.71 -0.46
CA GLY A 168 15.38 6.46 -0.93
C GLY A 168 16.44 7.02 0.02
N ALA A 169 16.40 8.33 0.28
CA ALA A 169 17.37 9.00 1.16
C ALA A 169 17.28 8.49 2.61
N GLY A 170 16.06 8.34 3.14
CA GLY A 170 15.83 7.82 4.48
C GLY A 170 16.30 6.37 4.62
N GLY A 171 15.97 5.51 3.65
CA GLY A 171 16.41 4.12 3.63
C GLY A 171 17.93 3.99 3.59
N ILE A 172 18.63 4.77 2.75
CA ILE A 172 20.09 4.78 2.66
C ILE A 172 20.67 5.21 4.02
N TYR A 173 20.19 6.33 4.55
CA TYR A 173 20.64 6.85 5.84
C TYR A 173 20.52 5.81 6.98
N PHE A 174 19.38 5.14 7.11
CA PHE A 174 19.17 4.13 8.16
C PHE A 174 19.96 2.84 7.92
N THR A 175 20.23 2.47 6.67
CA THR A 175 21.02 1.29 6.32
C THR A 175 22.47 1.42 6.81
N TRP A 176 23.03 2.63 6.74
CA TRP A 176 24.43 2.91 7.11
C TRP A 176 24.61 3.49 8.52
N ARG A 177 23.60 4.13 9.10
CA ARG A 177 23.66 4.66 10.49
C ARG A 177 23.57 3.57 11.58
N ARG A 178 23.28 2.32 11.24
CA ARG A 178 23.41 1.18 12.17
C ARG A 178 24.88 0.75 12.27
N GLY A 179 25.65 1.58 12.96
CA GLY A 179 27.01 1.30 13.44
C GLY A 179 27.28 2.13 14.69
N SER A 180 27.68 1.44 15.76
CA SER A 180 28.23 1.95 17.03
C SER A 180 27.27 2.44 18.15
N SER A 181 27.28 1.62 19.22
CA SER A 181 27.31 1.88 20.68
C SER A 181 26.27 2.77 21.38
N ALA A 182 25.61 2.23 22.41
CA ALA A 182 26.04 2.40 23.81
C ALA A 182 24.98 1.85 24.81
N LYS A 183 25.44 0.96 25.70
CA LYS A 183 24.80 0.58 26.95
C LYS A 183 24.67 1.82 27.87
N THR A 184 23.63 1.79 28.71
CA THR A 184 23.48 2.55 29.97
C THR A 184 23.34 4.08 29.87
N ALA A 185 22.13 4.59 30.12
CA ALA A 185 21.83 5.72 31.04
C ALA A 185 20.39 6.23 30.88
N ALA A 186 19.85 6.75 31.99
CA ALA A 186 18.61 7.51 32.13
C ALA A 186 17.27 6.73 32.10
N VAL A 187 17.06 5.96 33.16
CA VAL A 187 15.76 5.79 33.81
C VAL A 187 15.48 7.11 34.55
N SER A 188 14.64 8.01 34.03
CA SER A 188 13.91 8.98 34.86
C SER A 188 12.82 9.75 34.08
N SER A 189 12.97 10.02 32.77
CA SER A 189 12.01 10.87 32.04
C SER A 189 10.91 10.12 31.25
N LYS A 190 10.74 8.80 31.50
CA LYS A 190 10.07 7.87 30.56
C LYS A 190 8.53 7.85 30.58
N THR A 191 7.85 8.51 31.53
CA THR A 191 6.40 8.33 31.70
C THR A 191 5.54 9.33 30.91
N ALA A 192 5.99 10.57 30.74
CA ALA A 192 5.26 11.57 29.94
C ALA A 192 5.47 11.40 28.42
N ALA A 193 6.67 10.95 28.01
CA ALA A 193 7.05 10.76 26.60
C ALA A 193 6.54 9.44 25.97
N SER A 194 6.01 8.51 26.76
CA SER A 194 5.38 7.26 26.30
C SER A 194 3.93 7.49 25.86
N LEU A 195 3.19 8.36 26.56
CA LEU A 195 1.80 8.73 26.26
C LEU A 195 1.64 9.52 24.96
N LEU A 196 2.64 10.35 24.61
CA LEU A 196 2.63 11.12 23.36
C LEU A 196 2.87 10.26 22.11
N LYS A 197 3.37 9.02 22.24
CA LYS A 197 3.99 8.30 21.11
C LYS A 197 3.33 6.98 20.70
N GLY A 198 2.50 6.37 21.55
CA GLY A 198 1.53 5.34 21.10
C GLY A 198 0.56 5.87 20.03
N ARG A 199 0.27 7.18 20.09
CA ARG A 199 -0.45 7.93 19.04
C ARG A 199 0.29 8.00 17.71
N GLN A 200 1.63 7.94 17.67
CA GLN A 200 2.39 8.10 16.43
C GLN A 200 2.42 6.82 15.56
N GLY A 201 2.52 5.63 16.14
CA GLY A 201 2.48 4.37 15.37
C GLY A 201 1.10 4.11 14.75
N VAL A 202 0.04 4.40 15.50
CA VAL A 202 -1.34 4.43 14.99
C VAL A 202 -1.48 5.53 13.92
N GLY A 203 -0.90 6.71 14.16
CA GLY A 203 -0.89 7.82 13.21
C GLY A 203 -0.23 7.49 11.87
N CYS A 204 0.89 6.76 11.86
CA CYS A 204 1.56 6.31 10.63
C CYS A 204 0.72 5.28 9.86
N LEU A 205 0.09 4.32 10.56
CA LEU A 205 -0.78 3.33 9.93
C LEU A 205 -2.04 3.98 9.36
N VAL A 206 -2.65 4.91 10.10
CA VAL A 206 -3.75 5.76 9.63
C VAL A 206 -3.31 6.57 8.41
N GLY A 207 -2.13 7.21 8.46
CA GLY A 207 -1.59 7.98 7.34
C GLY A 207 -1.38 7.15 6.07
N PHE A 208 -0.85 5.92 6.20
CA PHE A 208 -0.72 4.99 5.08
C PHE A 208 -2.08 4.70 4.43
N PHE A 209 -3.08 4.29 5.23
CA PHE A 209 -4.41 3.99 4.70
C PHE A 209 -5.18 5.24 4.23
N ALA A 210 -4.89 6.42 4.79
CA ALA A 210 -5.46 7.68 4.36
C ALA A 210 -5.05 8.03 2.92
N ILE A 211 -3.84 7.67 2.47
CA ILE A 211 -3.43 7.87 1.07
C ILE A 211 -4.34 7.08 0.12
N PHE A 212 -4.62 5.81 0.42
CA PHE A 212 -5.54 5.00 -0.39
C PHE A 212 -6.96 5.54 -0.36
N PHE A 213 -7.43 5.99 0.81
CA PHE A 213 -8.74 6.61 0.95
C PHE A 213 -8.86 7.90 0.13
N LEU A 214 -7.87 8.79 0.20
CA LEU A 214 -7.86 10.06 -0.52
C LEU A 214 -7.74 9.84 -2.03
N ALA A 215 -6.84 8.98 -2.48
CA ALA A 215 -6.70 8.63 -3.89
C ALA A 215 -7.98 7.98 -4.42
N GLY A 216 -8.50 6.95 -3.73
CA GLY A 216 -9.75 6.28 -4.09
C GLY A 216 -10.94 7.24 -4.14
N SER A 217 -11.04 8.16 -3.17
CA SER A 217 -12.11 9.17 -3.13
C SER A 217 -11.98 10.18 -4.28
N GLY A 218 -10.77 10.59 -4.63
CA GLY A 218 -10.51 11.47 -5.77
C GLY A 218 -10.94 10.83 -7.09
N PHE A 219 -10.55 9.57 -7.33
CA PHE A 219 -10.97 8.81 -8.50
C PHE A 219 -12.49 8.56 -8.51
N LEU A 220 -13.09 8.18 -7.38
CA LEU A 220 -14.53 7.99 -7.25
C LEU A 220 -15.29 9.29 -7.57
N TYR A 221 -14.78 10.43 -7.08
CA TYR A 221 -15.37 11.72 -7.39
C TYR A 221 -15.30 12.04 -8.88
N GLY A 222 -14.11 11.93 -9.48
CA GLY A 222 -13.88 12.29 -10.88
C GLY A 222 -14.59 11.38 -11.88
N MET A 223 -14.54 10.07 -11.65
CA MET A 223 -15.03 9.07 -12.61
C MET A 223 -16.51 8.72 -12.38
N PHE A 224 -17.03 8.81 -11.16
CA PHE A 224 -18.40 8.41 -10.83
C PHE A 224 -19.29 9.58 -10.39
N LEU A 225 -18.94 10.25 -9.28
CA LEU A 225 -19.83 11.26 -8.67
C LEU A 225 -20.05 12.47 -9.57
N ARG A 226 -19.01 12.94 -10.26
CA ARG A 226 -19.09 14.09 -11.16
C ARG A 226 -19.97 13.80 -12.40
N PRO A 227 -19.79 12.70 -13.15
CA PRO A 227 -20.74 12.32 -14.21
C PRO A 227 -22.16 12.08 -13.70
N LEU A 228 -22.31 11.42 -12.54
CA LEU A 228 -23.62 11.17 -11.93
C LEU A 228 -24.34 12.47 -11.57
N HIS A 229 -23.62 13.47 -11.06
CA HIS A 229 -24.16 14.81 -10.83
C HIS A 229 -24.66 15.44 -12.14
N GLY A 230 -23.92 15.28 -13.24
CA GLY A 230 -24.35 15.74 -14.56
C GLY A 230 -25.65 15.08 -15.02
N VAL A 231 -25.76 13.75 -14.89
CA VAL A 231 -27.00 13.02 -15.17
C VAL A 231 -28.16 13.55 -14.33
N TRP A 232 -27.93 13.77 -13.04
CA TRP A 232 -28.96 14.30 -12.14
C TRP A 232 -29.41 15.71 -12.53
N ARG A 233 -28.49 16.65 -12.79
CA ARG A 233 -28.84 18.01 -13.25
C ARG A 233 -29.54 18.05 -14.59
N SER A 234 -29.17 17.15 -15.50
CA SER A 234 -29.79 17.09 -16.83
C SER A 234 -31.24 16.64 -16.85
N ARG A 235 -31.82 16.30 -15.68
CA ARG A 235 -33.25 15.98 -15.56
C ARG A 235 -34.14 17.14 -15.96
N ASP A 236 -33.71 18.35 -15.62
CA ASP A 236 -34.47 19.58 -15.83
C ASP A 236 -33.97 20.39 -17.04
N TRP A 237 -33.09 19.81 -17.86
CA TRP A 237 -32.57 20.45 -19.07
C TRP A 237 -33.64 20.49 -20.18
N VAL A 238 -33.61 21.56 -20.98
CA VAL A 238 -34.60 21.84 -22.02
C VAL A 238 -34.35 20.92 -23.22
N GLN A 239 -35.42 20.32 -23.73
CA GLN A 239 -35.38 19.52 -24.95
C GLN A 239 -35.37 20.44 -26.17
N THR A 240 -34.26 20.43 -26.91
CA THR A 240 -34.02 21.34 -28.04
C THR A 240 -33.77 20.52 -29.31
N PRO A 241 -34.42 20.84 -30.44
CA PRO A 241 -34.09 20.24 -31.73
C PRO A 241 -32.63 20.46 -32.10
N CYS A 242 -31.92 19.40 -32.50
CA CYS A 242 -30.54 19.47 -32.94
C CYS A 242 -30.30 18.63 -34.20
N VAL A 243 -29.23 18.96 -34.90
CA VAL A 243 -28.78 18.26 -36.12
C VAL A 243 -27.42 17.67 -35.87
N ILE A 244 -27.25 16.38 -36.16
CA ILE A 244 -25.95 15.70 -36.09
C ILE A 244 -25.08 16.18 -37.26
N GLU A 245 -23.93 16.79 -36.98
CA GLU A 245 -22.96 17.26 -37.97
C GLU A 245 -21.84 16.22 -38.23
N ALA A 246 -21.39 15.51 -37.19
CA ALA A 246 -20.42 14.43 -37.30
C ALA A 246 -20.82 13.26 -36.41
N SER A 247 -20.56 12.03 -36.85
CA SER A 247 -20.86 10.83 -36.09
C SER A 247 -19.91 9.71 -36.51
N ARG A 248 -18.97 9.36 -35.62
CA ARG A 248 -17.94 8.35 -35.86
C ARG A 248 -17.62 7.58 -34.58
N VAL A 249 -17.10 6.37 -34.73
CA VAL A 249 -16.46 5.68 -33.62
C VAL A 249 -14.98 6.09 -33.61
N GLU A 250 -14.56 6.76 -32.55
CA GLU A 250 -13.14 6.99 -32.32
C GLU A 250 -12.50 5.71 -31.83
N VAL A 251 -11.51 5.24 -32.59
CA VAL A 251 -10.73 4.06 -32.30
C VAL A 251 -9.44 4.51 -31.62
N HIS A 252 -9.24 4.02 -30.41
CA HIS A 252 -8.00 4.16 -29.67
C HIS A 252 -7.28 2.82 -29.76
N SER A 253 -6.37 2.72 -30.72
CA SER A 253 -5.59 1.53 -30.98
C SER A 253 -4.53 1.38 -29.87
N GLY A 254 -4.81 0.52 -28.89
CA GLY A 254 -3.80 -0.10 -28.04
C GLY A 254 -3.54 -1.52 -28.53
N ASP A 255 -2.34 -2.04 -28.31
CA ASP A 255 -1.96 -3.36 -28.82
C ASP A 255 -2.53 -4.51 -27.99
N ASP A 256 -3.04 -4.24 -26.78
CA ASP A 256 -3.86 -5.19 -25.99
C ASP A 256 -5.31 -5.28 -26.51
N GLY A 257 -5.66 -4.46 -27.51
CA GLY A 257 -7.00 -4.33 -28.08
C GLY A 257 -7.38 -2.86 -28.28
N SER A 258 -8.13 -2.59 -29.34
CA SER A 258 -8.65 -1.23 -29.56
C SER A 258 -9.75 -0.92 -28.53
N THR A 259 -9.69 0.28 -27.95
CA THR A 259 -10.81 0.85 -27.20
C THR A 259 -11.57 1.83 -28.08
N TYR A 260 -12.86 1.95 -27.84
CA TYR A 260 -13.80 2.65 -28.71
C TYR A 260 -14.58 3.68 -27.93
N LYS A 261 -14.74 4.85 -28.54
CA LYS A 261 -15.51 5.96 -28.01
C LYS A 261 -16.51 6.46 -29.07
N VAL A 262 -17.68 6.90 -28.62
CA VAL A 262 -18.65 7.57 -29.50
C VAL A 262 -18.21 9.02 -29.65
N ALA A 263 -17.85 9.41 -30.87
CA ALA A 263 -17.55 10.79 -31.21
C ALA A 263 -18.66 11.32 -32.11
N VAL A 264 -19.50 12.17 -31.54
CA VAL A 264 -20.60 12.83 -32.22
C VAL A 264 -20.42 14.33 -32.07
N LEU A 265 -20.76 15.10 -33.08
CA LEU A 265 -20.86 16.55 -33.03
C LEU A 265 -22.26 16.92 -33.52
N TYR A 266 -22.94 17.78 -32.79
CA TYR A 266 -24.27 18.23 -33.16
C TYR A 266 -24.44 19.72 -32.91
N ALA A 267 -25.19 20.36 -33.79
CA ALA A 267 -25.55 21.77 -33.72
C ALA A 267 -27.00 21.93 -33.29
N TYR A 268 -27.25 22.96 -32.50
CA TYR A 268 -28.57 23.34 -32.02
C TYR A 268 -28.65 24.85 -31.87
N GLU A 269 -29.87 25.36 -31.90
CA GLU A 269 -30.13 26.77 -31.66
C GLU A 269 -30.80 26.92 -30.29
N PHE A 270 -30.30 27.82 -29.47
CA PHE A 270 -30.88 28.12 -28.17
C PHE A 270 -30.93 29.63 -27.97
N ASN A 271 -32.11 30.17 -27.64
CA ASN A 271 -32.33 31.61 -27.52
C ASN A 271 -31.85 32.44 -28.74
N GLY A 272 -32.04 31.91 -29.95
CA GLY A 272 -31.64 32.60 -31.19
C GLY A 272 -30.14 32.57 -31.49
N GLN A 273 -29.34 31.84 -30.70
CA GLN A 273 -27.90 31.69 -30.93
C GLN A 273 -27.54 30.25 -31.34
N PRO A 274 -26.67 30.07 -32.36
CA PRO A 274 -26.18 28.76 -32.73
C PRO A 274 -25.15 28.27 -31.72
N HIS A 275 -25.30 27.01 -31.30
CA HIS A 275 -24.39 26.31 -30.40
C HIS A 275 -24.06 24.93 -30.95
N LYS A 276 -22.94 24.37 -30.49
CA LYS A 276 -22.52 23.00 -30.80
C LYS A 276 -22.05 22.29 -29.54
N SER A 277 -22.25 20.98 -29.51
CA SER A 277 -21.73 20.10 -28.47
C SER A 277 -21.31 18.77 -29.07
N SER A 278 -20.31 18.14 -28.46
CA SER A 278 -19.85 16.81 -28.84
C SER A 278 -20.17 15.72 -27.80
N ARG A 279 -20.93 16.08 -26.76
CA ARG A 279 -21.19 15.17 -25.65
C ARG A 279 -22.37 14.27 -25.95
N TYR A 280 -22.10 12.98 -26.16
CA TYR A 280 -23.13 11.95 -26.27
C TYR A 280 -23.83 11.67 -24.92
N GLN A 281 -23.05 11.39 -23.88
CA GLN A 281 -23.52 11.09 -22.52
C GLN A 281 -22.53 11.58 -21.46
N PHE A 282 -22.93 11.62 -20.18
CA PHE A 282 -22.04 12.10 -19.09
C PHE A 282 -20.92 11.13 -18.73
N PHE A 283 -21.19 9.83 -18.81
CA PHE A 283 -20.19 8.77 -18.62
C PHE A 283 -19.45 8.53 -19.94
N ASP A 284 -18.49 9.41 -20.23
CA ASP A 284 -17.75 9.45 -21.48
C ASP A 284 -16.35 8.83 -21.32
N TYR A 285 -16.29 7.50 -21.32
CA TYR A 285 -15.05 6.72 -21.24
C TYR A 285 -14.94 5.74 -22.42
N SER A 286 -13.70 5.47 -22.85
CA SER A 286 -13.42 4.48 -23.88
C SER A 286 -13.57 3.06 -23.33
N SER A 287 -14.17 2.16 -24.09
CA SER A 287 -14.27 0.74 -23.71
C SER A 287 -14.07 -0.20 -24.90
N SER A 288 -13.74 -1.47 -24.66
CA SER A 288 -13.43 -2.45 -25.70
C SER A 288 -14.63 -2.88 -26.56
N GLY A 289 -15.86 -2.52 -26.17
CA GLY A 289 -17.10 -2.93 -26.85
C GLY A 289 -17.43 -2.12 -28.11
N ARG A 290 -16.74 -2.38 -29.23
CA ARG A 290 -16.97 -1.71 -30.53
C ARG A 290 -18.43 -1.72 -30.99
N SER A 291 -19.05 -2.90 -30.97
CA SER A 291 -20.39 -3.14 -31.54
C SER A 291 -21.48 -2.32 -30.85
N ALA A 292 -21.33 -2.04 -29.55
CA ALA A 292 -22.24 -1.18 -28.79
C ALA A 292 -22.09 0.29 -29.23
N LYS A 293 -20.85 0.78 -29.44
CA LYS A 293 -20.61 2.15 -29.90
C LYS A 293 -21.06 2.34 -31.36
N GLU A 294 -20.83 1.35 -32.23
CA GLU A 294 -21.32 1.38 -33.62
C GLU A 294 -22.85 1.40 -33.70
N ARG A 295 -23.54 0.77 -32.75
CA ARG A 295 -25.01 0.84 -32.67
C ARG A 295 -25.47 2.28 -32.42
N VAL A 296 -24.82 2.99 -31.51
CA VAL A 296 -25.10 4.41 -31.26
C VAL A 296 -24.86 5.25 -32.53
N ILE A 297 -23.77 5.04 -33.25
CA ILE A 297 -23.49 5.79 -34.49
C ILE A 297 -24.57 5.52 -35.56
N ARG A 298 -25.07 4.28 -35.68
CA ARG A 298 -26.20 3.95 -36.56
C ARG A 298 -27.50 4.63 -36.14
N ASP A 299 -27.71 4.81 -34.84
CA ASP A 299 -28.88 5.52 -34.32
C ASP A 299 -28.78 7.04 -34.51
N TYR A 300 -27.56 7.58 -34.66
CA TYR A 300 -27.30 9.02 -34.85
C TYR A 300 -26.43 9.30 -36.10
N PRO A 301 -26.91 9.02 -37.33
CA PRO A 301 -26.17 9.33 -38.55
C PRO A 301 -26.09 10.85 -38.79
N VAL A 302 -25.06 11.27 -39.53
CA VAL A 302 -24.89 12.66 -39.97
C VAL A 302 -26.13 13.16 -40.71
N GLY A 303 -26.55 14.39 -40.42
CA GLY A 303 -27.76 15.01 -40.97
C GLY A 303 -29.06 14.66 -40.24
N LYS A 304 -29.05 13.69 -39.30
CA LYS A 304 -30.25 13.34 -38.53
C LYS A 304 -30.68 14.52 -37.65
N ARG A 305 -31.96 14.89 -37.77
CA ARG A 305 -32.65 15.76 -36.82
C ARG A 305 -33.11 14.94 -35.62
N THR A 306 -32.70 15.33 -34.42
CA THR A 306 -33.04 14.67 -33.15
C THR A 306 -33.26 15.72 -32.07
N VAL A 307 -33.46 15.28 -30.84
CA VAL A 307 -33.54 16.16 -29.66
C VAL A 307 -32.26 16.01 -28.85
N CYS A 308 -31.63 17.13 -28.49
CA CYS A 308 -30.63 17.20 -27.43
C CYS A 308 -31.23 17.86 -26.19
N LEU A 309 -30.57 17.64 -25.05
CA LEU A 309 -30.91 18.29 -23.79
C LEU A 309 -29.91 19.42 -23.57
N VAL A 310 -30.39 20.66 -23.53
CA VAL A 310 -29.58 21.87 -23.36
C VAL A 310 -29.76 22.41 -21.95
N ASN A 311 -28.64 22.74 -21.30
CA ASN A 311 -28.66 23.41 -20.01
C ASN A 311 -29.17 24.85 -20.17
N PRO A 312 -30.32 25.23 -19.58
CA PRO A 312 -30.85 26.59 -19.73
C PRO A 312 -29.96 27.66 -19.09
N ASP A 313 -29.19 27.30 -18.05
CA ASP A 313 -28.30 28.23 -17.34
C ASP A 313 -26.97 28.45 -18.09
N ASP A 314 -26.56 27.49 -18.93
CA ASP A 314 -25.32 27.53 -19.70
C ASP A 314 -25.51 26.78 -21.02
N PRO A 315 -25.97 27.47 -22.10
CA PRO A 315 -26.28 26.86 -23.39
C PRO A 315 -25.09 26.19 -24.09
N THR A 316 -23.86 26.40 -23.63
CA THR A 316 -22.68 25.66 -24.13
C THR A 316 -22.64 24.21 -23.66
N GLN A 317 -23.47 23.85 -22.68
CA GLN A 317 -23.62 22.49 -22.18
C GLN A 317 -24.87 21.86 -22.76
N ALA A 318 -24.67 20.84 -23.60
CA ALA A 318 -25.74 19.97 -24.07
C ALA A 318 -25.32 18.50 -24.07
N VAL A 319 -26.31 17.60 -24.02
CA VAL A 319 -26.11 16.14 -24.06
C VAL A 319 -27.19 15.46 -24.92
N LEU A 320 -26.84 14.41 -25.67
CA LEU A 320 -27.82 13.64 -26.46
C LEU A 320 -28.55 12.58 -25.62
N SER A 321 -27.86 11.96 -24.66
CA SER A 321 -28.39 10.88 -23.83
C SER A 321 -27.98 11.00 -22.37
N ARG A 322 -28.94 10.76 -21.48
CA ARG A 322 -28.72 10.67 -20.03
C ARG A 322 -28.45 9.24 -19.55
N GLY A 323 -28.29 8.31 -20.49
CA GLY A 323 -28.11 6.90 -20.20
C GLY A 323 -26.86 6.60 -19.37
N VAL A 324 -26.97 5.61 -18.50
CA VAL A 324 -25.82 5.02 -17.82
C VAL A 324 -25.34 3.83 -18.65
N PRO A 325 -24.09 3.81 -19.09
CA PRO A 325 -23.56 2.70 -19.87
C PRO A 325 -23.55 1.39 -19.05
N PRO A 326 -23.92 0.23 -19.62
CA PRO A 326 -23.96 -1.05 -18.91
C PRO A 326 -22.61 -1.49 -18.34
N ASP A 327 -21.51 -1.02 -18.92
CA ASP A 327 -20.11 -1.27 -18.54
C ASP A 327 -19.60 -0.39 -17.37
N ILE A 328 -20.50 0.30 -16.65
CA ILE A 328 -20.14 1.19 -15.53
C ILE A 328 -19.38 0.51 -14.37
N TRP A 329 -19.39 -0.82 -14.29
CA TRP A 329 -18.72 -1.57 -13.22
C TRP A 329 -17.22 -1.25 -13.07
N PHE A 330 -16.51 -0.95 -14.17
CA PHE A 330 -15.09 -0.55 -14.11
C PHE A 330 -14.88 0.78 -13.38
N VAL A 331 -15.86 1.67 -13.46
CA VAL A 331 -15.88 2.98 -12.78
C VAL A 331 -16.08 2.83 -11.27
N LEU A 332 -16.51 1.64 -10.80
CA LEU A 332 -16.69 1.33 -9.38
C LEU A 332 -15.40 0.78 -8.72
N LEU A 333 -14.34 0.50 -9.48
CA LEU A 333 -13.06 0.04 -8.94
C LEU A 333 -12.48 0.98 -7.85
N PRO A 334 -12.56 2.33 -7.95
CA PRO A 334 -12.14 3.24 -6.88
C PRO A 334 -12.84 2.99 -5.54
N LEU A 335 -14.05 2.40 -5.54
CA LEU A 335 -14.77 2.05 -4.31
C LEU A 335 -14.00 1.02 -3.47
N VAL A 336 -13.27 0.10 -4.11
CA VAL A 336 -12.41 -0.87 -3.42
C VAL A 336 -11.28 -0.16 -2.69
N PHE A 337 -10.64 0.83 -3.33
CA PHE A 337 -9.58 1.64 -2.72
C PHE A 337 -10.11 2.45 -1.52
N VAL A 338 -11.31 3.05 -1.66
CA VAL A 338 -11.99 3.73 -0.56
C VAL A 338 -12.28 2.75 0.59
N ALA A 339 -12.80 1.55 0.29
CA ALA A 339 -13.11 0.54 1.30
C ALA A 339 -11.87 0.03 2.02
N VAL A 340 -10.77 -0.23 1.30
CA VAL A 340 -9.48 -0.64 1.88
C VAL A 340 -8.88 0.49 2.72
N GLY A 341 -8.88 1.73 2.23
CA GLY A 341 -8.41 2.89 2.97
C GLY A 341 -9.21 3.12 4.24
N LEU A 342 -10.54 3.16 4.14
CA LEU A 342 -11.44 3.37 5.29
C LEU A 342 -11.37 2.21 6.29
N GLY A 343 -11.44 0.97 5.80
CA GLY A 343 -11.35 -0.23 6.62
C GLY A 343 -10.00 -0.33 7.34
N GLY A 344 -8.90 -0.02 6.65
CA GLY A 344 -7.55 0.02 7.22
C GLY A 344 -7.39 1.13 8.27
N MET A 345 -7.96 2.31 8.03
CA MET A 345 -7.99 3.39 9.04
C MET A 345 -8.82 2.99 10.27
N ILE A 346 -10.02 2.42 10.09
CA ILE A 346 -10.86 1.93 11.19
C ILE A 346 -10.12 0.86 11.98
N PHE A 347 -9.47 -0.08 11.30
CA PHE A 347 -8.64 -1.12 11.92
C PHE A 347 -7.49 -0.49 12.73
N ALA A 348 -6.75 0.45 12.15
CA ALA A 348 -5.65 1.16 12.82
C ALA A 348 -6.11 1.87 14.09
N LEU A 349 -7.24 2.59 14.01
CA LEU A 349 -7.83 3.32 15.13
C LEU A 349 -8.37 2.38 16.22
N ARG A 350 -9.01 1.26 15.83
CA ARG A 350 -9.49 0.24 16.77
C ARG A 350 -8.34 -0.48 17.47
N HIS A 351 -7.27 -0.79 16.74
CA HIS A 351 -6.04 -1.36 17.31
C HIS A 351 -5.41 -0.36 18.30
N GLY A 352 -5.35 0.92 17.94
CA GLY A 352 -4.87 1.98 18.82
C GLY A 352 -5.68 2.15 20.10
N ARG A 353 -7.02 2.10 20.02
CA ARG A 353 -7.91 2.17 21.18
C ARG A 353 -7.73 0.97 22.11
N ARG A 354 -7.70 -0.25 21.58
CA ARG A 354 -7.50 -1.47 22.38
C ARG A 354 -6.18 -1.46 23.15
N GLU A 355 -5.11 -0.95 22.55
CA GLU A 355 -3.83 -0.79 23.25
C GLU A 355 -3.87 0.36 24.28
N ALA A 356 -4.60 1.44 24.00
CA ALA A 356 -4.81 2.52 24.98
C ALA A 356 -5.66 2.07 26.19
N ASP A 357 -6.67 1.23 25.98
CA ASP A 357 -7.53 0.68 27.04
C ASP A 357 -6.74 -0.28 27.95
N LYS A 358 -5.88 -1.14 27.38
CA LYS A 358 -4.94 -1.98 28.17
C LYS A 358 -4.00 -1.14 29.02
N VAL A 359 -3.48 -0.03 28.49
CA VAL A 359 -2.61 0.90 29.24
C VAL A 359 -3.39 1.70 30.28
N GLY A 360 -4.65 2.04 30.02
CA GLY A 360 -5.54 2.72 30.96
C GLY A 360 -5.90 1.86 32.17
N LEU A 361 -6.16 0.58 31.96
CA LEU A 361 -6.39 -0.41 33.00
C LEU A 361 -5.15 -0.62 33.90
N LEU A 362 -3.94 -0.55 33.31
CA LEU A 362 -2.68 -0.61 34.06
C LEU A 362 -2.37 0.68 34.85
N ARG A 363 -3.00 1.80 34.51
CA ARG A 363 -2.76 3.12 35.13
C ARG A 363 -3.72 3.44 36.27
N ASN A 364 -4.89 2.82 36.33
CA ASN A 364 -5.86 3.05 37.41
C ASN A 364 -6.73 1.80 37.66
N PRO A 365 -6.28 0.85 38.48
CA PRO A 365 -7.02 -0.38 38.77
C PRO A 365 -8.37 -0.11 39.48
N ASP A 366 -8.55 1.06 40.10
CA ASP A 366 -9.74 1.40 40.89
C ASP A 366 -10.94 1.86 40.05
N ARG A 367 -10.77 2.18 38.76
CA ARG A 367 -11.90 2.59 37.90
C ARG A 367 -12.85 1.46 37.50
N GLY A 368 -12.46 0.20 37.74
CA GLY A 368 -13.34 -0.96 37.57
C GLY A 368 -14.09 -1.37 38.84
N ARG A 369 -13.80 -0.76 40.00
CA ARG A 369 -14.37 -1.14 41.29
C ARG A 369 -15.63 -0.29 41.56
N GLY A 370 -16.72 -0.62 40.88
CA GLY A 370 -18.04 -0.18 41.29
C GLY A 370 -18.39 -0.80 42.64
N SER A 371 -18.61 0.06 43.65
CA SER A 371 -19.19 -0.12 45.00
C SER A 371 -18.75 -1.36 45.84
N PRO A 372 -18.33 -1.16 47.11
CA PRO A 372 -18.02 -2.27 48.00
C PRO A 372 -19.31 -2.97 48.46
N GLY A 373 -19.59 -4.15 47.89
CA GLY A 373 -20.48 -5.13 48.51
C GLY A 373 -19.81 -5.79 49.72
N PRO A 374 -20.57 -6.24 50.74
CA PRO A 374 -19.98 -6.70 51.99
C PRO A 374 -19.27 -8.05 51.81
N LEU A 375 -18.03 -8.13 52.33
CA LEU A 375 -17.31 -9.33 52.76
C LEU A 375 -17.57 -10.61 51.96
N GLY A 376 -16.81 -10.80 50.88
CA GLY A 376 -16.77 -12.05 50.13
C GLY A 376 -15.39 -12.31 49.56
N ARG A 377 -14.61 -13.13 50.28
CA ARG A 377 -13.43 -13.94 49.91
C ARG A 377 -12.36 -13.34 48.97
N PRO A 378 -11.05 -13.48 49.29
CA PRO A 378 -10.00 -13.05 48.37
C PRO A 378 -10.16 -13.74 47.02
N ALA A 379 -10.27 -12.92 45.96
CA ALA A 379 -10.27 -13.37 44.58
C ALA A 379 -8.90 -13.95 44.27
N ILE A 380 -8.80 -15.28 44.37
CA ILE A 380 -7.74 -16.07 43.78
C ILE A 380 -7.70 -15.67 42.30
N SER A 381 -6.53 -15.16 41.85
CA SER A 381 -6.18 -15.01 40.43
C SER A 381 -6.72 -16.19 39.63
N PRO A 382 -7.17 -16.03 38.37
CA PRO A 382 -7.70 -17.16 37.61
C PRO A 382 -6.67 -18.27 37.66
N ALA A 383 -7.05 -19.38 38.30
CA ALA A 383 -6.22 -20.54 38.44
C ALA A 383 -5.72 -20.88 37.03
N VAL A 384 -4.41 -20.86 36.86
CA VAL A 384 -3.78 -21.62 35.78
C VAL A 384 -4.35 -23.02 35.95
N PRO A 385 -5.01 -23.62 34.93
CA PRO A 385 -5.50 -24.97 35.06
C PRO A 385 -4.30 -25.85 35.40
N THR A 386 -4.24 -26.34 36.63
CA THR A 386 -3.38 -27.47 37.02
C THR A 386 -3.99 -28.72 36.39
N GLU A 387 -3.98 -28.78 35.07
CA GLU A 387 -4.16 -30.04 34.37
C GLU A 387 -2.84 -30.81 34.50
N GLU A 388 -2.76 -31.69 35.50
CA GLU A 388 -1.68 -32.66 35.71
C GLU A 388 -1.70 -33.79 34.64
N GLY A 389 -2.12 -33.46 33.42
CA GLY A 389 -2.26 -34.39 32.31
C GLY A 389 -1.33 -34.03 31.13
N PRO A 390 -1.02 -34.99 30.25
CA PRO A 390 -0.18 -34.74 29.09
C PRO A 390 -0.81 -33.70 28.15
N VAL A 391 -0.12 -32.58 27.91
CA VAL A 391 -0.61 -31.48 27.07
C VAL A 391 -0.05 -31.57 25.65
N VAL A 392 -0.92 -31.45 24.65
CA VAL A 392 -0.52 -31.34 23.24
C VAL A 392 -0.26 -29.87 22.90
N LEU A 393 0.97 -29.54 22.52
CA LEU A 393 1.36 -28.18 22.17
C LEU A 393 0.83 -27.78 20.79
N LYS A 394 0.38 -26.52 20.66
CA LYS A 394 -0.04 -25.93 19.39
C LYS A 394 1.12 -25.13 18.77
N PRO A 395 1.39 -25.30 17.46
CA PRO A 395 2.43 -24.54 16.78
C PRO A 395 2.06 -23.06 16.68
N SER A 396 3.06 -22.17 16.71
CA SER A 396 2.87 -20.71 16.66
C SER A 396 2.31 -20.20 15.33
N SER A 397 2.53 -20.96 14.25
CA SER A 397 2.01 -20.64 12.91
C SER A 397 1.63 -21.91 12.17
N THR A 398 0.60 -21.83 11.34
CA THR A 398 0.20 -22.92 10.46
C THR A 398 0.67 -22.61 9.02
N PRO A 399 1.15 -23.60 8.26
CA PRO A 399 1.55 -23.38 6.87
C PRO A 399 0.42 -22.87 5.98
N LEU A 400 -0.84 -23.20 6.29
CA LEU A 400 -1.99 -22.64 5.59
C LEU A 400 -2.07 -21.12 5.77
N LYS A 401 -1.90 -20.61 7.00
CA LYS A 401 -1.85 -19.17 7.26
C LYS A 401 -0.67 -18.51 6.54
N GLY A 402 0.49 -19.17 6.54
CA GLY A 402 1.68 -18.72 5.81
C GLY A 402 1.45 -18.64 4.29
N PHE A 403 0.82 -19.67 3.71
CA PHE A 403 0.49 -19.73 2.29
C PHE A 403 -0.56 -18.69 1.88
N ILE A 404 -1.66 -18.56 2.63
CA ILE A 404 -2.67 -17.54 2.34
C ILE A 404 -2.05 -16.13 2.42
N GLY A 405 -1.22 -15.90 3.45
CA GLY A 405 -0.49 -14.65 3.60
C GLY A 405 0.46 -14.36 2.42
N SER A 406 1.22 -15.36 1.96
CA SER A 406 2.13 -15.19 0.83
C SER A 406 1.39 -14.93 -0.48
N VAL A 407 0.28 -15.65 -0.74
CA VAL A 407 -0.58 -15.44 -1.92
C VAL A 407 -1.13 -14.02 -1.93
N PHE A 408 -1.66 -13.54 -0.80
CA PHE A 408 -2.21 -12.18 -0.72
C PHE A 408 -1.14 -11.12 -1.01
N ILE A 409 0.04 -11.24 -0.38
CA ILE A 409 1.15 -10.29 -0.59
C ILE A 409 1.62 -10.31 -2.05
N ALA A 410 1.79 -11.50 -2.63
CA ALA A 410 2.22 -11.65 -4.01
C ALA A 410 1.20 -11.10 -5.00
N ALA A 411 -0.09 -11.41 -4.82
CA ALA A 411 -1.17 -10.91 -5.67
C ALA A 411 -1.30 -9.38 -5.59
N PHE A 412 -1.21 -8.82 -4.39
CA PHE A 412 -1.26 -7.37 -4.19
C PHE A 412 -0.08 -6.66 -4.87
N TRP A 413 1.14 -7.11 -4.61
CA TRP A 413 2.35 -6.51 -5.17
C TRP A 413 2.38 -6.63 -6.70
N ASN A 414 2.20 -7.84 -7.22
CA ASN A 414 2.21 -8.07 -8.67
C ASN A 414 1.03 -7.40 -9.38
N GLY A 415 -0.14 -7.28 -8.71
CA GLY A 415 -1.27 -6.52 -9.23
C GLY A 415 -0.91 -5.06 -9.51
N ILE A 416 -0.25 -4.37 -8.57
CA ILE A 416 0.18 -2.97 -8.75
C ILE A 416 1.26 -2.87 -9.85
N VAL A 417 2.28 -3.72 -9.78
CA VAL A 417 3.40 -3.69 -10.75
C VAL A 417 2.92 -4.01 -12.17
N SER A 418 1.94 -4.90 -12.31
CA SER A 418 1.43 -5.34 -13.62
C SER A 418 0.86 -4.19 -14.48
N VAL A 419 0.20 -3.20 -13.86
CA VAL A 419 -0.37 -2.05 -14.58
C VAL A 419 0.70 -1.28 -15.35
N PHE A 420 1.88 -1.11 -14.76
CA PHE A 420 3.01 -0.44 -15.41
C PHE A 420 3.80 -1.40 -16.30
N LEU A 421 3.89 -2.69 -15.92
CA LEU A 421 4.64 -3.69 -16.67
C LEU A 421 4.02 -3.95 -18.04
N VAL A 422 2.68 -4.02 -18.11
CA VAL A 422 1.96 -4.17 -19.37
C VAL A 422 2.31 -3.01 -20.31
N HIS A 423 2.27 -1.76 -19.82
CA HIS A 423 2.64 -0.59 -20.61
C HIS A 423 4.10 -0.64 -21.11
N VAL A 424 5.05 -1.07 -20.27
CA VAL A 424 6.46 -1.22 -20.69
C VAL A 424 6.59 -2.30 -21.77
N VAL A 425 6.05 -3.50 -21.53
CA VAL A 425 6.15 -4.63 -22.48
C VAL A 425 5.52 -4.25 -23.82
N ASP A 426 4.36 -3.59 -23.78
CA ASP A 426 3.64 -3.07 -24.93
C ASP A 426 4.48 -2.10 -25.76
N GLU A 427 5.09 -1.08 -25.15
CA GLU A 427 5.94 -0.14 -25.88
C GLU A 427 7.14 -0.84 -26.53
N TRP A 428 7.77 -1.78 -25.81
CA TRP A 428 8.88 -2.58 -26.32
C TRP A 428 8.49 -3.44 -27.52
N SER A 429 7.31 -4.07 -27.50
CA SER A 429 6.81 -4.84 -28.65
C SER A 429 6.53 -3.96 -29.87
N ARG A 430 6.24 -2.67 -29.68
CA ARG A 430 6.06 -1.67 -30.75
C ARG A 430 7.37 -1.09 -31.30
N GLY A 431 8.52 -1.57 -30.83
CA GLY A 431 9.83 -1.01 -31.19
C GLY A 431 10.11 0.36 -30.56
N ARG A 432 9.26 0.81 -29.63
CA ARG A 432 9.58 1.97 -28.77
C ARG A 432 10.32 1.45 -27.56
N HIS A 433 11.40 2.11 -27.20
CA HIS A 433 12.19 1.65 -26.06
C HIS A 433 12.10 2.68 -24.94
N PRO A 434 11.10 2.60 -24.04
CA PRO A 434 11.04 3.40 -22.83
C PRO A 434 12.07 2.89 -21.83
N TRP A 435 13.35 2.99 -22.22
CA TRP A 435 14.51 2.51 -21.45
C TRP A 435 14.45 2.98 -20.01
N PHE A 436 14.00 4.22 -19.81
CA PHE A 436 13.82 4.83 -18.52
C PHE A 436 12.80 4.11 -17.63
N LEU A 437 11.57 3.92 -18.12
CA LEU A 437 10.51 3.23 -17.36
C LEU A 437 10.87 1.75 -17.13
N THR A 438 11.56 1.15 -18.10
CA THR A 438 12.01 -0.25 -18.05
C THR A 438 13.04 -0.46 -16.94
N LEU A 439 14.09 0.37 -16.91
CA LEU A 439 15.13 0.32 -15.90
C LEU A 439 14.56 0.58 -14.50
N PHE A 440 13.61 1.51 -14.40
CA PHE A 440 12.90 1.81 -13.15
C PHE A 440 12.06 0.65 -12.64
N LEU A 441 11.32 -0.02 -13.54
CA LEU A 441 10.37 -1.06 -13.15
C LEU A 441 11.05 -2.41 -12.88
N THR A 442 12.21 -2.67 -13.49
CA THR A 442 13.00 -3.90 -13.36
C THR A 442 13.14 -4.38 -11.89
N PRO A 443 13.61 -3.57 -10.93
CA PRO A 443 13.74 -4.03 -9.54
C PRO A 443 12.39 -4.41 -8.91
N PHE A 444 11.28 -3.76 -9.27
CA PHE A 444 9.95 -4.11 -8.75
C PHE A 444 9.43 -5.44 -9.29
N VAL A 445 9.72 -5.72 -10.57
CA VAL A 445 9.41 -7.01 -11.21
C VAL A 445 10.21 -8.13 -10.56
N LEU A 446 11.50 -7.93 -10.29
CA LEU A 446 12.34 -8.91 -9.60
C LEU A 446 11.81 -9.25 -8.19
N VAL A 447 11.33 -8.25 -7.45
CA VAL A 447 10.62 -8.47 -6.19
C VAL A 447 9.33 -9.27 -6.43
N GLY A 448 8.55 -8.93 -7.45
CA GLY A 448 7.33 -9.65 -7.84
C GLY A 448 7.56 -11.14 -8.13
N VAL A 449 8.59 -11.45 -8.92
CA VAL A 449 9.01 -12.84 -9.24
C VAL A 449 9.48 -13.58 -7.98
N SER A 450 10.23 -12.91 -7.11
CA SER A 450 10.68 -13.50 -5.84
C SER A 450 9.50 -13.85 -4.93
N LEU A 451 8.46 -13.00 -4.89
CA LEU A 451 7.22 -13.26 -4.15
C LEU A 451 6.45 -14.46 -4.73
N LEU A 452 6.42 -14.64 -6.06
CA LEU A 452 5.84 -15.82 -6.69
C LEU A 452 6.61 -17.10 -6.29
N GLY A 453 7.95 -17.05 -6.27
CA GLY A 453 8.77 -18.15 -5.76
C GLY A 453 8.45 -18.48 -4.29
N MET A 454 8.25 -17.47 -3.44
CA MET A 454 7.82 -17.66 -2.04
C MET A 454 6.45 -18.32 -1.94
N VAL A 455 5.49 -17.99 -2.82
CA VAL A 455 4.18 -18.66 -2.87
C VAL A 455 4.34 -20.14 -3.16
N VAL A 456 5.18 -20.50 -4.15
CA VAL A 456 5.49 -21.90 -4.46
C VAL A 456 6.11 -22.61 -3.25
N VAL A 457 7.10 -22.02 -2.59
CA VAL A 457 7.72 -22.59 -1.39
C VAL A 457 6.70 -22.82 -0.27
N MET A 458 5.83 -21.84 0.00
CA MET A 458 4.81 -21.97 1.04
C MET A 458 3.71 -22.99 0.68
N PHE A 459 3.39 -23.12 -0.61
CA PHE A 459 2.50 -24.17 -1.10
C PHE A 459 3.08 -25.56 -0.84
N LEU A 460 4.36 -25.78 -1.15
CA LEU A 460 5.04 -27.05 -0.89
C LEU A 460 5.04 -27.39 0.62
N LYS A 461 5.19 -26.39 1.50
CA LYS A 461 5.10 -26.56 2.96
C LYS A 461 3.73 -27.03 3.46
N LEU A 462 2.66 -26.93 2.67
CA LEU A 462 1.36 -27.49 3.05
C LEU A 462 1.42 -29.01 3.18
N PHE A 463 2.25 -29.66 2.36
CA PHE A 463 2.44 -31.11 2.29
C PHE A 463 3.55 -31.62 3.22
N ASN A 464 4.15 -30.74 4.04
CA ASN A 464 5.14 -31.16 5.01
C ASN A 464 4.53 -32.07 6.07
N PRO A 465 5.30 -33.07 6.57
CA PRO A 465 4.85 -33.92 7.66
C PRO A 465 4.58 -33.08 8.92
N ARG A 466 3.58 -33.49 9.70
CA ARG A 466 3.06 -32.72 10.84
C ARG A 466 3.49 -33.35 12.15
N VAL A 467 4.21 -32.60 12.97
CA VAL A 467 4.58 -33.00 14.32
C VAL A 467 3.48 -32.63 15.32
N ARG A 468 3.14 -33.55 16.21
CA ARG A 468 2.40 -33.29 17.44
C ARG A 468 3.36 -33.48 18.59
N LEU A 469 3.65 -32.41 19.34
CA LEU A 469 4.45 -32.48 20.56
C LEU A 469 3.54 -32.66 21.76
N MET A 470 3.94 -33.56 22.66
CA MET A 470 3.26 -33.88 23.91
C MET A 470 4.26 -33.66 25.05
N ILE A 471 3.84 -32.94 26.09
CA ILE A 471 4.65 -32.75 27.30
C ILE A 471 3.92 -33.32 28.51
N SER A 472 4.67 -33.82 29.48
CA SER A 472 4.16 -34.43 30.72
C SER A 472 3.43 -33.47 31.64
N SER A 473 3.86 -32.20 31.71
CA SER A 473 3.24 -31.16 32.52
C SER A 473 3.03 -29.89 31.70
N ALA A 474 1.86 -29.26 31.85
CA ALA A 474 1.50 -27.99 31.23
C ALA A 474 2.39 -26.82 31.70
N THR A 475 2.95 -26.95 32.90
CA THR A 475 3.72 -25.90 33.60
C THR A 475 5.03 -26.48 34.14
N PRO A 476 5.99 -26.81 33.27
CA PRO A 476 7.26 -27.36 33.72
C PRO A 476 8.03 -26.32 34.54
N VAL A 477 8.71 -26.79 35.58
CA VAL A 477 9.43 -25.96 36.55
C VAL A 477 10.93 -26.05 36.28
N LEU A 478 11.67 -24.95 36.47
CA LEU A 478 13.14 -24.97 36.41
C LEU A 478 13.71 -26.01 37.38
N GLY A 479 14.79 -26.69 36.99
CA GLY A 479 15.36 -27.82 37.75
C GLY A 479 14.53 -29.11 37.70
N GLY A 480 13.31 -29.07 37.18
CA GLY A 480 12.43 -30.23 37.04
C GLY A 480 12.66 -31.04 35.78
N GLU A 481 12.11 -32.25 35.77
CA GLU A 481 12.08 -33.13 34.61
C GLU A 481 10.98 -32.75 33.62
N LEU A 482 11.33 -32.66 32.34
CA LEU A 482 10.44 -32.46 31.21
C LEU A 482 10.47 -33.71 30.33
N GLN A 483 9.43 -34.54 30.43
CA GLN A 483 9.22 -35.61 29.44
C GLN A 483 8.56 -35.04 28.19
N LEU A 484 9.26 -35.14 27.07
CA LEU A 484 8.82 -34.71 25.75
C LEU A 484 8.55 -35.94 24.87
N GLY A 485 7.34 -36.04 24.33
CA GLY A 485 6.97 -37.00 23.30
C GLY A 485 6.65 -36.30 21.98
N TRP A 486 6.92 -36.97 20.86
CA TRP A 486 6.52 -36.49 19.54
C TRP A 486 5.94 -37.61 18.69
N VAL A 487 4.99 -37.23 17.84
CA VAL A 487 4.43 -38.10 16.80
C VAL A 487 4.34 -37.30 15.51
N PHE A 488 4.98 -37.80 14.45
CA PHE A 488 4.83 -37.25 13.11
C PHE A 488 3.76 -37.99 12.33
N THR A 489 2.96 -37.22 11.58
CA THR A 489 1.93 -37.73 10.66
C THR A 489 2.20 -37.25 9.23
N GLY A 490 1.72 -37.98 8.23
CA GLY A 490 1.94 -37.69 6.81
C GLY A 490 3.22 -38.32 6.25
N ALA A 491 3.90 -37.62 5.34
CA ALA A 491 5.05 -38.13 4.57
C ALA A 491 6.38 -38.13 5.36
N VAL A 492 6.39 -38.77 6.53
CA VAL A 492 7.55 -38.83 7.45
C VAL A 492 8.79 -39.45 6.79
N SER A 493 8.62 -40.35 5.81
CA SER A 493 9.71 -40.99 5.08
C SER A 493 10.61 -40.03 4.30
N ARG A 494 10.18 -38.77 4.10
CA ARG A 494 10.97 -37.73 3.44
C ARG A 494 11.96 -37.04 4.39
N LEU A 495 11.78 -37.14 5.70
CA LEU A 495 12.68 -36.54 6.69
C LEU A 495 14.00 -37.31 6.76
N ARG A 496 15.11 -36.58 6.66
CA ARG A 496 16.48 -37.14 6.73
C ARG A 496 17.11 -37.00 8.11
N GLU A 497 16.74 -35.95 8.81
CA GLU A 497 17.24 -35.61 10.12
C GLU A 497 16.11 -34.94 10.89
N LEU A 498 15.93 -35.32 12.16
CA LEU A 498 15.10 -34.61 13.11
C LEU A 498 16.00 -34.00 14.18
N THR A 499 15.88 -32.69 14.35
CA THR A 499 16.48 -31.96 15.46
C THR A 499 15.37 -31.31 16.28
N ILE A 500 15.33 -31.62 17.58
CA ILE A 500 14.47 -30.93 18.55
C ILE A 500 15.37 -30.18 19.52
N SER A 501 15.15 -28.88 19.67
CA SER A 501 15.90 -28.03 20.58
C SER A 501 14.99 -27.21 21.48
N LEU A 502 15.43 -27.02 22.71
CA LEU A 502 14.86 -26.07 23.66
C LEU A 502 15.61 -24.75 23.53
N GLU A 503 14.90 -23.64 23.43
CA GLU A 503 15.48 -22.31 23.26
C GLU A 503 14.78 -21.30 24.16
N ALA A 504 15.54 -20.52 24.92
CA ALA A 504 15.02 -19.40 25.69
C ALA A 504 15.41 -18.09 25.02
N ARG A 505 14.40 -17.26 24.76
CA ARG A 505 14.55 -15.97 24.08
C ARG A 505 14.08 -14.85 24.99
N GLU A 506 14.91 -13.83 25.14
CA GLU A 506 14.53 -12.53 25.67
C GLU A 506 14.02 -11.66 24.50
N GLU A 507 12.80 -11.15 24.62
CA GLU A 507 12.26 -10.12 23.74
C GLU A 507 12.16 -8.80 24.50
N ALA A 508 13.21 -7.99 24.38
CA ALA A 508 13.26 -6.67 24.96
C ALA A 508 12.77 -5.63 23.96
N ARG A 509 11.71 -4.90 24.33
CA ARG A 509 11.25 -3.74 23.57
C ARG A 509 11.89 -2.49 24.15
N TYR A 510 12.89 -1.97 23.46
CA TYR A 510 13.50 -0.68 23.79
C TYR A 510 13.22 0.35 22.72
N ARG A 511 13.36 1.62 23.10
CA ARG A 511 13.08 2.75 22.23
C ARG A 511 14.35 3.54 22.01
N ARG A 512 14.84 3.57 20.76
CA ARG A 512 15.98 4.40 20.34
C ARG A 512 15.42 5.56 19.51
N GLY A 513 15.27 6.71 20.16
CA GLY A 513 14.67 7.91 19.56
C GLY A 513 13.15 7.80 19.31
N THR A 514 12.73 7.89 18.05
CA THR A 514 11.33 7.78 17.58
C THR A 514 10.87 6.37 17.29
N SER A 515 11.78 5.41 17.13
CA SER A 515 11.47 4.04 16.71
C SER A 515 11.50 3.07 17.89
N THR A 516 10.46 2.26 18.01
CA THR A 516 10.43 1.09 18.90
C THR A 516 11.18 -0.04 18.21
N TYR A 517 12.22 -0.53 18.86
CA TYR A 517 12.96 -1.71 18.43
C TYR A 517 12.56 -2.86 19.36
N THR A 518 12.11 -3.95 18.77
CA THR A 518 12.04 -5.23 19.49
C THR A 518 13.34 -5.92 19.19
N ASP A 519 14.16 -6.07 20.21
CA ASP A 519 15.35 -6.89 20.14
C ASP A 519 14.99 -8.27 20.64
N LYS A 520 15.55 -9.28 19.97
CA LYS A 520 15.31 -10.67 20.31
C LYS A 520 16.66 -11.32 20.51
N GLU A 521 16.99 -11.63 21.75
CA GLU A 521 18.23 -12.29 22.08
C GLU A 521 17.94 -13.71 22.54
N THR A 522 18.59 -14.68 21.91
CA THR A 522 18.58 -16.06 22.40
C THR A 522 19.70 -16.20 23.40
N PHE A 523 19.36 -16.34 24.68
CA PHE A 523 20.35 -16.46 25.75
C PHE A 523 20.57 -17.91 26.17
N PHE A 524 19.70 -18.83 25.77
CA PHE A 524 19.86 -20.27 26.01
C PHE A 524 19.38 -21.09 24.82
N GLN A 525 20.15 -22.11 24.46
CA GLN A 525 19.76 -23.11 23.48
C GLN A 525 20.35 -24.46 23.86
N ALA A 526 19.51 -25.48 24.00
CA ALA A 526 19.92 -26.85 24.22
C ALA A 526 19.32 -27.75 23.16
N ARG A 527 20.15 -28.61 22.57
CA ARG A 527 19.69 -29.64 21.64
C ARG A 527 19.26 -30.86 22.44
N LEU A 528 17.96 -31.17 22.41
CA LEU A 528 17.39 -32.29 23.15
C LEU A 528 17.50 -33.59 22.37
N VAL A 529 17.19 -33.53 21.07
CA VAL A 529 17.18 -34.70 20.19
C VAL A 529 17.86 -34.35 18.88
N LYS A 530 18.71 -35.26 18.41
CA LYS A 530 19.19 -35.29 17.04
C LYS A 530 19.26 -36.73 16.59
N THR A 531 18.44 -37.09 15.60
CA THR A 531 18.41 -38.45 15.09
C THR A 531 18.25 -38.49 13.57
N HIS A 532 18.85 -39.51 12.97
CA HIS A 532 18.70 -39.88 11.57
C HIS A 532 17.88 -41.17 11.42
N ASP A 533 17.52 -41.81 12.54
CA ASP A 533 16.76 -43.06 12.53
C ASP A 533 15.29 -42.79 12.19
N ARG A 534 14.80 -43.42 11.11
CA ARG A 534 13.44 -43.20 10.61
C ARG A 534 12.34 -43.65 11.57
N GLY A 535 12.61 -44.64 12.42
CA GLY A 535 11.70 -45.10 13.46
C GLY A 535 11.54 -44.02 14.55
N GLU A 536 12.68 -43.54 15.07
CA GLU A 536 12.72 -42.50 16.10
C GLU A 536 12.19 -41.14 15.61
N ILE A 537 12.40 -40.83 14.32
CA ILE A 537 11.81 -39.63 13.69
C ILE A 537 10.29 -39.70 13.73
N ARG A 538 9.68 -40.87 13.47
CA ARG A 538 8.22 -41.00 13.38
C ARG A 538 7.55 -40.87 14.75
N VAL A 539 8.07 -41.59 15.75
CA VAL A 539 7.59 -41.53 17.14
C VAL A 539 8.79 -41.67 18.06
N GLY A 540 8.87 -40.81 19.06
CA GLY A 540 9.90 -40.92 20.09
C GLY A 540 9.54 -40.18 21.36
N LYS A 541 10.35 -40.42 22.39
CA LYS A 541 10.27 -39.76 23.69
C LYS A 541 11.68 -39.39 24.15
N CYS A 542 11.79 -38.28 24.86
CA CYS A 542 13.03 -37.81 25.46
C CYS A 542 12.71 -37.27 26.85
N LEU A 543 13.55 -37.62 27.83
CA LEU A 543 13.55 -37.00 29.13
C LEU A 543 14.64 -35.91 29.14
N ALA A 544 14.26 -34.68 29.42
CA ALA A 544 15.18 -33.55 29.55
C ALA A 544 15.02 -32.92 30.93
N VAL A 545 16.13 -32.46 31.52
CA VAL A 545 16.09 -31.68 32.77
C VAL A 545 16.18 -30.20 32.41
N LEU A 546 15.25 -29.40 32.93
CA LEU A 546 15.31 -27.95 32.75
C LEU A 546 16.41 -27.37 33.64
N PRO A 547 17.31 -26.51 33.14
CA PRO A 547 18.36 -25.94 33.98
C PRO A 547 17.76 -25.10 35.12
N ALA A 548 18.22 -25.34 36.35
CA ALA A 548 17.73 -24.70 37.56
C ALA A 548 18.16 -23.22 37.68
N ASP A 549 19.28 -22.87 37.06
CA ASP A 549 19.98 -21.59 37.13
C ASP A 549 19.49 -20.55 36.09
N LEU A 550 18.55 -20.94 35.22
CA LEU A 550 18.03 -20.07 34.18
C LEU A 550 16.80 -19.27 34.61
N VAL A 551 16.42 -18.30 33.78
CA VAL A 551 15.30 -17.41 34.09
C VAL A 551 13.98 -18.05 33.66
N PRO A 552 12.93 -18.05 34.52
CA PRO A 552 11.63 -18.59 34.17
C PRO A 552 10.96 -17.73 33.09
N SER A 553 9.84 -18.22 32.56
CA SER A 553 9.04 -17.45 31.61
C SER A 553 8.51 -16.17 32.24
N LEU A 554 8.62 -15.06 31.51
CA LEU A 554 8.17 -13.74 31.92
C LEU A 554 7.33 -13.15 30.80
N ASP A 555 6.10 -12.74 31.10
CA ASP A 555 5.28 -11.96 30.17
C ASP A 555 5.04 -10.56 30.75
N ALA A 556 6.02 -9.66 30.55
CA ALA A 556 5.88 -8.26 30.93
C ALA A 556 5.70 -7.37 29.67
N PRO A 557 5.13 -6.15 29.81
CA PRO A 557 4.82 -5.30 28.66
C PRO A 557 6.02 -4.93 27.78
N ASN A 558 7.20 -4.76 28.39
CA ASN A 558 8.42 -4.30 27.71
C ASN A 558 9.53 -5.35 27.67
N ASN A 559 9.41 -6.43 28.44
CA ASN A 559 10.36 -7.52 28.42
C ASN A 559 9.62 -8.84 28.51
N LYS A 560 9.94 -9.76 27.63
CA LYS A 560 9.38 -11.11 27.66
C LYS A 560 10.49 -12.13 27.65
N ILE A 561 10.35 -13.16 28.47
CA ILE A 561 11.20 -14.34 28.41
C ILE A 561 10.30 -15.47 27.98
N ILE A 562 10.53 -15.96 26.76
CA ILE A 562 9.71 -16.99 26.14
C ILE A 562 10.60 -18.20 25.86
N TRP A 563 10.15 -19.35 26.32
CA TRP A 563 10.77 -20.63 26.03
C TRP A 563 10.09 -21.26 24.81
N TRP A 564 10.89 -21.88 23.96
CA TRP A 564 10.46 -22.47 22.70
C TRP A 564 10.99 -23.89 22.57
N LEU A 565 10.11 -24.83 22.28
CA LEU A 565 10.48 -26.10 21.69
C LEU A 565 10.47 -25.93 20.17
N LYS A 566 11.65 -26.02 19.56
CA LYS A 566 11.81 -25.94 18.12
C LYS A 566 12.00 -27.31 17.53
N VAL A 567 11.22 -27.60 16.51
CA VAL A 567 11.31 -28.83 15.73
C VAL A 567 11.80 -28.48 14.34
N HIS A 568 12.98 -28.98 14.00
CA HIS A 568 13.55 -28.84 12.67
C HIS A 568 13.68 -30.22 12.02
N GLY A 569 13.11 -30.35 10.82
CA GLY A 569 13.16 -31.58 10.04
C GLY A 569 13.69 -31.30 8.65
N ASP A 570 14.90 -31.79 8.35
CA ASP A 570 15.56 -31.63 7.06
C ASP A 570 14.88 -32.50 6.00
N ILE A 571 14.52 -31.89 4.86
CA ILE A 571 13.96 -32.59 3.71
C ILE A 571 14.70 -32.16 2.45
N ALA A 572 15.45 -33.08 1.84
CA ALA A 572 16.24 -32.71 0.67
C ALA A 572 15.42 -32.25 -0.54
N ARG A 573 15.88 -31.16 -1.15
CA ARG A 573 15.25 -30.49 -2.31
C ARG A 573 13.78 -30.12 -2.07
N TRP A 574 13.40 -29.94 -0.80
CA TRP A 574 12.06 -29.56 -0.38
C TRP A 574 12.17 -28.57 0.78
N PRO A 575 11.15 -27.75 1.06
CA PRO A 575 11.19 -26.89 2.23
C PRO A 575 11.13 -27.68 3.54
N ASP A 576 12.06 -27.39 4.46
CA ASP A 576 12.14 -28.08 5.75
C ASP A 576 10.91 -27.87 6.64
N VAL A 577 10.73 -28.80 7.58
CA VAL A 577 9.87 -28.59 8.75
C VAL A 577 10.60 -27.67 9.71
N ALA A 578 9.92 -26.60 10.16
CA ALA A 578 10.47 -25.63 11.10
C ALA A 578 9.32 -25.08 11.95
N ASP A 579 8.89 -25.89 12.92
CA ASP A 579 7.77 -25.57 13.80
C ASP A 579 8.31 -25.08 15.16
N GLU A 580 7.71 -24.00 15.68
CA GLU A 580 8.04 -23.46 17.00
C GLU A 580 6.82 -23.59 17.92
N PHE A 581 7.03 -24.19 19.10
CA PHE A 581 6.01 -24.42 20.10
C PHE A 581 6.37 -23.63 21.37
N PRO A 582 5.55 -22.65 21.77
CA PRO A 582 5.82 -21.89 22.97
C PRO A 582 5.63 -22.76 24.21
N LEU A 583 6.50 -22.57 25.20
CA LEU A 583 6.48 -23.26 26.48
C LEU A 583 6.50 -22.22 27.61
N THR A 584 5.66 -22.41 28.62
CA THR A 584 5.64 -21.57 29.83
C THR A 584 6.34 -22.30 30.97
N VAL A 585 7.53 -21.84 31.31
CA VAL A 585 8.39 -22.41 32.36
C VAL A 585 8.24 -21.61 33.66
N LEU A 586 8.00 -22.29 34.77
CA LEU A 586 7.81 -21.69 36.10
C LEU A 586 9.11 -21.65 36.93
N PRO A 587 9.22 -20.72 37.90
CA PRO A 587 10.36 -20.68 38.84
C PRO A 587 10.40 -21.90 39.74
N LEU A 588 11.60 -22.24 40.23
CA LEU A 588 11.78 -23.25 41.28
C LEU A 588 10.88 -22.94 42.49
N PRO A 589 10.23 -23.95 43.10
CA PRO A 589 9.48 -23.75 44.33
C PRO A 589 10.46 -23.35 45.42
N MET A 590 10.22 -22.22 46.10
CA MET A 590 11.00 -21.90 47.30
C MET A 590 10.63 -22.91 48.39
N ASN A 591 11.56 -23.77 48.79
CA ASN A 591 11.41 -24.56 50.01
C ASN A 591 11.28 -23.60 51.20
N SER A 592 10.12 -23.56 51.81
CA SER A 592 9.90 -22.90 53.10
C SER A 592 10.55 -23.74 54.20
N THR A 593 11.86 -23.61 54.36
CA THR A 593 12.60 -24.14 55.52
C THR A 593 13.63 -23.10 55.94
N ASP A 594 13.18 -22.11 56.70
CA ASP A 594 13.91 -21.48 57.81
C ASP A 594 12.96 -20.51 58.52
N ASP A 595 12.08 -21.08 59.34
CA ASP A 595 11.48 -20.35 60.47
C ASP A 595 11.32 -21.35 61.63
N SER A 596 12.44 -21.92 62.06
CA SER A 596 12.55 -22.48 63.40
C SER A 596 13.01 -21.35 64.32
N GLY A 597 12.05 -20.80 65.06
CA GLY A 597 12.29 -19.76 66.03
C GLY A 597 13.25 -20.17 67.14
N ASP A 598 13.89 -19.16 67.72
CA ASP A 598 14.28 -19.17 69.12
C ASP A 598 13.66 -17.94 69.77
N ALA A 599 13.00 -18.20 70.90
CA ALA A 599 12.31 -17.26 71.77
C ALA A 599 13.27 -16.48 72.68
#